data_AF-N1P2S3-F1
#
_entry.id   AF-N1P2S3-F1
#
_cell.length_a   1.000
_cell.length_b   1.000
_cell.length_c   1.000
_cell.angle_alpha   90.00
_cell.angle_beta   90.00
_cell.angle_gamma   90.00
#
_symmetry.space_group_name_H-M   'P 1'
#
loop_
_entity.id
_entity.type
_entity.pdbx_description
1 polymer ?
#
loop_
_entity_poly.entity_id
_entity_poly.type
_entity_poly.pdbx_seq_one_letter_code
_entity_poly.pdbx_strand_id
1 'polypeptide(L)'
;MEKQLEDSEDFLEHWHDVAGGIRTAKEDSSKSFAEIKNDSQRFMVDATNEPHYGYKRISDLYYKSDPQYSARFTVPVLWDLETQTIVNNESSEIIRILNSSAFDEFVDDDHKKTDLVPAQLKTQIDDFNSWVYDSINNGVYKTGFAEKAEVYESEVNNVFEHLDKVEKILSDKYSKLKAKYGEEDRQKILGEFFTVGDQLTEADIRLYTTVIRFDPVYVQHFKCNFTSIRAGYPFIHLWVRNLYWNYDAFRYTTDFDHIKLHYTRSHTRINPLGITPLGPKPDIRPL
;
A
#
# COMPACT_ATOMS: atom_id res chain seq x y z
N MET A 1 10.18 45.04 -29.53
CA MET A 1 10.38 44.19 -28.34
C MET A 1 9.00 43.83 -27.85
N GLU A 2 8.46 42.61 -27.84
CA GLU A 2 8.83 41.21 -28.12
C GLU A 2 7.45 40.56 -28.35
N LYS A 3 7.11 40.04 -29.53
CA LYS A 3 7.16 38.62 -29.94
C LYS A 3 6.87 37.56 -28.84
N GLN A 4 5.85 36.75 -29.15
CA GLN A 4 5.53 35.38 -28.67
C GLN A 4 5.01 35.31 -27.21
N LEU A 5 3.92 34.62 -26.91
CA LEU A 5 3.55 33.25 -27.29
C LEU A 5 2.05 33.20 -27.63
N GLU A 6 1.65 32.80 -28.83
CA GLU A 6 1.40 31.40 -29.23
C GLU A 6 0.44 30.69 -28.29
N ASP A 7 -0.81 30.59 -28.78
CA ASP A 7 -1.81 29.62 -28.39
C ASP A 7 -1.18 28.23 -28.24
N SER A 8 -0.90 27.82 -27.01
CA SER A 8 -0.78 26.41 -26.67
C SER A 8 -2.18 25.91 -26.31
N GLU A 9 -2.93 25.55 -27.35
CA GLU A 9 -3.88 24.46 -27.27
C GLU A 9 -3.15 23.22 -26.71
N ASP A 10 -3.17 23.07 -25.39
CA ASP A 10 -2.90 21.80 -24.73
C ASP A 10 -3.81 21.70 -23.48
N PHE A 11 -5.09 22.01 -23.70
CA PHE A 11 -6.21 21.62 -22.85
C PHE A 11 -6.53 20.12 -23.03
N LEU A 12 -5.50 19.28 -23.02
CA LEU A 12 -5.66 17.83 -23.01
C LEU A 12 -6.29 17.40 -21.68
N GLU A 13 -7.61 17.21 -21.73
CA GLU A 13 -8.32 16.07 -21.15
C GLU A 13 -7.47 15.23 -20.19
N HIS A 14 -7.51 15.54 -18.91
CA HIS A 14 -7.07 14.60 -17.89
C HIS A 14 -8.31 14.18 -17.10
N TRP A 15 -8.68 12.92 -17.26
CA TRP A 15 -9.71 12.13 -16.56
C TRP A 15 -9.45 12.02 -15.04
N HIS A 16 -8.72 12.99 -14.49
CA HIS A 16 -8.18 13.07 -13.14
C HIS A 16 -8.61 14.33 -12.39
N ASP A 17 -9.37 15.22 -13.01
CA ASP A 17 -9.82 16.44 -12.35
C ASP A 17 -11.34 16.43 -12.19
N VAL A 18 -11.74 16.38 -10.91
CA VAL A 18 -12.91 17.01 -10.27
C VAL A 18 -13.52 16.13 -9.17
N ALA A 19 -13.43 14.78 -9.21
CA ALA A 19 -13.96 13.94 -8.11
C ALA A 19 -13.53 12.45 -8.07
N GLY A 20 -12.25 12.09 -7.81
CA GLY A 20 -11.96 10.77 -7.19
C GLY A 20 -10.82 9.85 -7.70
N GLY A 21 -9.59 10.35 -7.89
CA GLY A 21 -8.34 9.54 -7.86
C GLY A 21 -7.46 9.62 -9.12
N ILE A 22 -6.17 9.24 -9.12
CA ILE A 22 -5.07 9.50 -8.19
C ILE A 22 -4.18 10.55 -8.89
N ARG A 23 -4.08 11.78 -8.36
CA ARG A 23 -2.92 12.66 -8.60
C ARG A 23 -2.02 12.55 -7.39
N THR A 24 -1.27 11.47 -7.33
CA THR A 24 -0.04 11.49 -6.55
C THR A 24 0.93 12.32 -7.37
N ALA A 25 1.34 13.43 -6.77
CA ALA A 25 2.03 14.51 -7.46
C ALA A 25 3.20 13.94 -8.28
N LYS A 26 3.37 14.41 -9.53
CA LYS A 26 4.59 14.17 -10.33
C LYS A 26 5.87 14.59 -9.59
N GLU A 27 5.72 15.36 -8.51
CA GLU A 27 6.79 15.75 -7.59
C GLU A 27 6.42 15.32 -6.17
N ASP A 28 7.11 14.29 -5.66
CA ASP A 28 7.15 13.98 -4.23
C ASP A 28 7.84 15.14 -3.50
N SER A 29 7.05 16.09 -3.01
CA SER A 29 7.51 17.22 -2.21
C SER A 29 7.33 16.99 -0.70
N SER A 30 7.24 15.72 -0.26
CA SER A 30 7.09 15.40 1.16
C SER A 30 8.28 15.98 1.95
N LYS A 31 7.97 16.80 2.96
CA LYS A 31 8.97 17.44 3.84
C LYS A 31 8.81 16.86 5.23
N SER A 32 9.93 16.57 5.89
CA SER A 32 9.93 16.08 7.27
C SER A 32 9.05 16.98 8.15
N PHE A 33 8.14 16.39 8.91
CA PHE A 33 7.22 17.18 9.71
C PHE A 33 7.41 17.02 11.22
N ALA A 34 7.67 18.16 11.88
CA ALA A 34 7.47 18.39 13.31
C ALA A 34 6.73 19.74 13.46
N GLU A 35 5.72 19.79 14.35
CA GLU A 35 4.76 20.89 14.66
C GLU A 35 3.27 20.73 14.21
N ILE A 36 2.79 19.54 13.78
CA ILE A 36 1.33 19.34 13.55
C ILE A 36 0.67 19.14 14.91
N LYS A 37 -0.27 20.02 15.29
CA LYS A 37 -1.11 19.83 16.49
C LYS A 37 -2.13 18.71 16.26
N ASN A 38 -2.62 18.03 17.30
CA ASN A 38 -3.57 16.90 17.14
C ASN A 38 -4.92 17.29 16.50
N ASP A 39 -5.21 18.57 16.41
CA ASP A 39 -6.41 19.16 15.82
C ASP A 39 -6.18 19.85 14.47
N SER A 40 -4.94 19.95 13.98
CA SER A 40 -4.67 20.67 12.74
C SER A 40 -4.92 19.77 11.54
N GLN A 41 -5.90 20.13 10.72
CA GLN A 41 -6.05 19.66 9.34
C GLN A 41 -5.17 20.51 8.43
N ARG A 42 -4.20 19.90 7.74
CA ARG A 42 -3.48 20.51 6.64
C ARG A 42 -4.11 20.04 5.34
N PHE A 43 -4.89 20.92 4.75
CA PHE A 43 -5.55 20.69 3.47
C PHE A 43 -4.52 20.24 2.42
N MET A 44 -4.79 19.15 1.70
CA MET A 44 -3.92 18.52 0.69
C MET A 44 -2.63 17.87 1.21
N VAL A 45 -2.36 17.96 2.53
CA VAL A 45 -1.20 17.33 3.15
C VAL A 45 -1.61 16.21 4.10
N ASP A 46 -2.77 16.28 4.74
CA ASP A 46 -3.28 15.23 5.64
C ASP A 46 -4.40 14.40 5.02
N ALA A 47 -5.26 15.02 4.20
CA ALA A 47 -6.31 14.37 3.44
C ALA A 47 -6.83 15.31 2.34
N THR A 48 -7.49 14.75 1.33
CA THR A 48 -8.35 15.51 0.42
C THR A 48 -9.70 15.79 1.08
N ASN A 49 -10.39 16.85 0.63
CA ASN A 49 -11.79 17.05 1.01
C ASN A 49 -12.66 15.98 0.36
N GLU A 50 -13.72 15.57 1.05
CA GLU A 50 -14.77 14.77 0.43
C GLU A 50 -15.49 15.64 -0.63
N PRO A 51 -15.52 15.22 -1.91
CA PRO A 51 -15.89 16.11 -3.01
C PRO A 51 -17.39 16.20 -3.31
N HIS A 52 -18.24 15.30 -2.80
CA HIS A 52 -19.64 15.21 -3.21
C HIS A 52 -20.64 15.80 -2.20
N TYR A 53 -20.37 15.67 -0.90
CA TYR A 53 -21.32 15.98 0.17
C TYR A 53 -20.74 16.95 1.22
N GLY A 54 -19.44 17.23 1.17
CA GLY A 54 -18.74 18.09 2.11
C GLY A 54 -18.55 17.46 3.49
N TYR A 55 -18.63 16.13 3.57
CA TYR A 55 -18.51 15.38 4.82
C TYR A 55 -17.12 15.52 5.44
N LYS A 56 -17.08 15.42 6.78
CA LYS A 56 -15.84 15.61 7.56
C LYS A 56 -15.29 14.30 8.10
N ARG A 57 -16.11 13.25 8.12
CA ARG A 57 -15.73 11.93 8.62
C ARG A 57 -16.25 10.85 7.69
N ILE A 58 -15.49 9.77 7.54
CA ILE A 58 -15.92 8.61 6.75
C ILE A 58 -17.22 8.00 7.29
N SER A 59 -17.49 8.12 8.60
CA SER A 59 -18.74 7.70 9.23
C SER A 59 -19.98 8.33 8.60
N ASP A 60 -19.87 9.54 8.06
CA ASP A 60 -20.99 10.24 7.44
C ASP A 60 -21.44 9.51 6.15
N LEU A 61 -20.51 8.92 5.40
CA LEU A 61 -20.83 8.06 4.23
C LEU A 61 -21.52 6.76 4.65
N TYR A 62 -21.07 6.14 5.75
CA TYR A 62 -21.71 4.95 6.29
C TYR A 62 -23.14 5.22 6.73
N TYR A 63 -23.38 6.30 7.47
CA TYR A 63 -24.73 6.69 7.87
C TYR A 63 -25.61 7.14 6.71
N LYS A 64 -25.01 7.66 5.63
CA LYS A 64 -25.73 7.97 4.40
C LYS A 64 -26.21 6.71 3.68
N SER A 65 -25.38 5.66 3.64
CA SER A 65 -25.72 4.36 3.07
C SER A 65 -26.69 3.56 3.94
N ASP A 66 -26.48 3.55 5.26
CA ASP A 66 -27.33 2.91 6.25
C ASP A 66 -27.42 3.77 7.54
N PRO A 67 -28.54 4.47 7.78
CA PRO A 67 -28.74 5.29 8.98
C PRO A 67 -28.66 4.51 10.30
N GLN A 68 -28.79 3.18 10.27
CA GLN A 68 -28.71 2.31 11.45
C GLN A 68 -27.35 1.61 11.60
N TYR A 69 -26.35 1.98 10.79
CA TYR A 69 -25.02 1.38 10.82
C TYR A 69 -24.39 1.47 12.22
N SER A 70 -23.98 0.32 12.77
CA SER A 70 -23.49 0.20 14.16
C SER A 70 -22.14 -0.51 14.28
N ALA A 71 -21.45 -0.74 13.17
CA ALA A 71 -20.15 -1.40 13.12
C ALA A 71 -18.99 -0.39 12.92
N ARG A 72 -17.81 -0.89 12.51
CA ARG A 72 -16.60 -0.07 12.35
C ARG A 72 -16.62 0.71 11.04
N PHE A 73 -16.31 1.99 11.11
CA PHE A 73 -16.12 2.83 9.92
C PHE A 73 -14.71 2.62 9.34
N THR A 74 -14.59 1.80 8.31
CA THR A 74 -13.29 1.43 7.73
C THR A 74 -13.02 2.14 6.40
N VAL A 75 -11.77 2.13 5.98
CA VAL A 75 -11.34 2.39 4.60
C VAL A 75 -10.70 1.10 4.06
N PRO A 76 -10.70 0.87 2.73
CA PRO A 76 -11.32 1.68 1.67
C PRO A 76 -12.85 1.59 1.62
N VAL A 77 -13.48 2.51 0.89
CA VAL A 77 -14.92 2.49 0.56
C VAL A 77 -15.04 2.68 -0.96
N LEU A 78 -15.63 1.70 -1.65
CA LEU A 78 -16.12 1.85 -3.02
C LEU A 78 -17.56 2.37 -2.94
N TRP A 79 -17.78 3.58 -3.43
CA TRP A 79 -19.03 4.32 -3.31
C TRP A 79 -19.73 4.44 -4.66
N ASP A 80 -21.04 4.21 -4.70
CA ASP A 80 -21.87 4.46 -5.88
C ASP A 80 -22.51 5.85 -5.77
N LEU A 81 -22.20 6.73 -6.73
CA LEU A 81 -22.71 8.10 -6.78
C LEU A 81 -24.18 8.17 -7.22
N GLU A 82 -24.66 7.19 -7.98
CA GLU A 82 -26.02 7.15 -8.51
C GLU A 82 -26.99 6.71 -7.41
N THR A 83 -26.74 5.55 -6.79
CA THR A 83 -27.59 5.04 -5.70
C THR A 83 -27.22 5.59 -4.34
N GLN A 84 -26.11 6.34 -4.24
CA GLN A 84 -25.65 7.00 -3.02
C GLN A 84 -25.46 6.03 -1.85
N THR A 85 -24.81 4.89 -2.13
CA THR A 85 -24.59 3.82 -1.15
C THR A 85 -23.18 3.23 -1.27
N ILE A 86 -22.75 2.51 -0.24
CA ILE A 86 -21.50 1.75 -0.27
C ILE A 86 -21.72 0.49 -1.12
N VAL A 87 -20.92 0.35 -2.18
CA VAL A 87 -20.86 -0.87 -3.00
C VAL A 87 -20.09 -1.96 -2.26
N ASN A 88 -18.91 -1.61 -1.75
CA ASN A 88 -18.02 -2.54 -1.06
C ASN A 88 -17.04 -1.78 -0.16
N ASN A 89 -16.67 -2.35 1.00
CA ASN A 89 -15.64 -1.80 1.89
C ASN A 89 -14.56 -2.83 2.29
N GLU A 90 -14.49 -3.95 1.57
CA GLU A 90 -13.51 -5.01 1.72
C GLU A 90 -12.45 -4.89 0.61
N SER A 91 -11.25 -4.47 1.01
CA SER A 91 -10.15 -4.18 0.07
C SER A 91 -9.81 -5.36 -0.85
N SER A 92 -9.90 -6.60 -0.36
CA SER A 92 -9.57 -7.78 -1.13
C SER A 92 -10.58 -8.10 -2.24
N GLU A 93 -11.84 -7.74 -2.04
CA GLU A 93 -12.88 -7.86 -3.06
C GLU A 93 -12.83 -6.69 -4.05
N ILE A 94 -12.58 -5.47 -3.55
CA ILE A 94 -12.48 -4.26 -4.40
C ILE A 94 -11.39 -4.43 -5.46
N ILE A 95 -10.19 -4.90 -5.10
CA ILE A 95 -9.12 -5.10 -6.11
C ILE A 95 -9.50 -6.17 -7.15
N ARG A 96 -10.31 -7.17 -6.78
CA ARG A 96 -10.80 -8.20 -7.70
C ARG A 96 -11.90 -7.67 -8.62
N ILE A 97 -12.75 -6.76 -8.12
CA ILE A 97 -13.72 -6.02 -8.95
C ILE A 97 -12.97 -5.17 -9.97
N LEU A 98 -11.95 -4.43 -9.54
CA LEU A 98 -11.13 -3.58 -10.43
C LEU A 98 -10.30 -4.38 -11.44
N ASN A 99 -9.84 -5.59 -11.09
CA ASN A 99 -9.13 -6.50 -12.01
C ASN A 99 -10.09 -7.30 -12.91
N SER A 100 -11.41 -7.23 -12.70
CA SER A 100 -12.36 -7.97 -13.51
C SER A 100 -12.64 -7.26 -14.83
N SER A 101 -13.29 -7.95 -15.77
CA SER A 101 -13.72 -7.36 -17.04
C SER A 101 -14.83 -6.30 -16.91
N ALA A 102 -15.23 -5.94 -15.68
CA ALA A 102 -16.28 -4.96 -15.42
C ALA A 102 -15.97 -3.57 -16.01
N PHE A 103 -14.68 -3.25 -16.21
CA PHE A 103 -14.23 -1.95 -16.72
C PHE A 103 -13.51 -2.03 -18.07
N ASP A 104 -13.43 -3.21 -18.69
CA ASP A 104 -12.66 -3.42 -19.93
C ASP A 104 -13.12 -2.47 -21.06
N GLU A 105 -14.41 -2.18 -21.16
CA GLU A 105 -14.92 -1.28 -22.21
C GLU A 105 -14.46 0.18 -22.06
N PHE A 106 -13.96 0.57 -20.88
CA PHE A 106 -13.55 1.95 -20.57
C PHE A 106 -12.04 2.16 -20.58
N VAL A 107 -11.24 1.11 -20.79
CA VAL A 107 -9.77 1.17 -20.75
C VAL A 107 -9.15 0.83 -22.11
N ASP A 108 -7.95 1.36 -22.37
CA ASP A 108 -7.21 1.02 -23.59
C ASP A 108 -6.71 -0.43 -23.59
N ASP A 109 -6.30 -0.93 -24.76
CA ASP A 109 -5.90 -2.32 -24.93
C ASP A 109 -4.63 -2.70 -24.17
N ASP A 110 -3.78 -1.75 -23.78
CA ASP A 110 -2.59 -2.04 -22.99
C ASP A 110 -2.95 -2.24 -21.51
N HIS A 111 -3.88 -1.46 -20.97
CA HIS A 111 -4.40 -1.65 -19.63
C HIS A 111 -5.25 -2.93 -19.50
N LYS A 112 -6.02 -3.30 -20.52
CA LYS A 112 -6.77 -4.59 -20.56
C LYS A 112 -5.89 -5.83 -20.42
N LYS A 113 -4.61 -5.74 -20.81
CA LYS A 113 -3.66 -6.86 -20.69
C LYS A 113 -3.14 -7.04 -19.26
N THR A 114 -3.38 -6.07 -18.38
CA THR A 114 -2.97 -6.16 -16.97
C THR A 114 -3.93 -7.08 -16.24
N ASP A 115 -3.47 -8.30 -15.96
CA ASP A 115 -4.21 -9.27 -15.15
C ASP A 115 -3.36 -9.67 -13.93
N LEU A 116 -3.79 -9.22 -12.76
CA LEU A 116 -3.16 -9.46 -11.47
C LEU A 116 -3.62 -10.78 -10.84
N VAL A 117 -4.61 -11.46 -11.44
CA VAL A 117 -5.19 -12.72 -10.97
C VAL A 117 -5.39 -13.70 -12.13
N PRO A 118 -4.33 -14.00 -12.92
CA PRO A 118 -4.50 -14.84 -14.08
C PRO A 118 -4.90 -16.24 -13.67
N ALA A 119 -5.79 -16.85 -14.46
CA ALA A 119 -6.46 -18.11 -14.10
C ALA A 119 -5.48 -19.23 -13.71
N GLN A 120 -4.33 -19.30 -14.38
CA GLN A 120 -3.29 -20.30 -14.11
C GLN A 120 -2.54 -20.09 -12.78
N LEU A 121 -2.53 -18.88 -12.23
CA LEU A 121 -1.89 -18.57 -10.94
C LEU A 121 -2.90 -18.42 -9.81
N LYS A 122 -4.20 -18.33 -10.10
CA LYS A 122 -5.25 -18.02 -9.10
C LYS A 122 -5.16 -18.88 -7.83
N THR A 123 -5.02 -20.20 -7.95
CA THR A 123 -4.91 -21.07 -6.76
C THR A 123 -3.65 -20.76 -5.94
N GLN A 124 -2.51 -20.53 -6.60
CA GLN A 124 -1.25 -20.20 -5.90
C GLN A 124 -1.34 -18.83 -5.22
N ILE A 125 -2.02 -17.87 -5.86
CA ILE A 125 -2.30 -16.54 -5.31
C ILE A 125 -3.20 -16.67 -4.07
N ASP A 126 -4.30 -17.43 -4.17
CA ASP A 126 -5.24 -17.62 -3.07
C ASP A 126 -4.55 -18.30 -1.86
N ASP A 127 -3.75 -19.34 -2.11
CA ASP A 127 -2.96 -20.03 -1.08
C ASP A 127 -1.93 -19.09 -0.42
N PHE A 128 -1.20 -18.31 -1.22
CA PHE A 128 -0.23 -17.34 -0.72
C PHE A 128 -0.90 -16.27 0.15
N ASN A 129 -1.98 -15.67 -0.36
CA ASN A 129 -2.70 -14.60 0.30
C ASN A 129 -3.32 -15.03 1.63
N SER A 130 -3.77 -16.28 1.75
CA SER A 130 -4.38 -16.79 2.98
C SER A 130 -3.42 -16.69 4.17
N TRP A 131 -2.22 -17.29 4.09
CA TRP A 131 -1.29 -17.25 5.21
C TRP A 131 -0.57 -15.90 5.33
N VAL A 132 -0.36 -15.17 4.23
CA VAL A 132 0.23 -13.81 4.31
C VAL A 132 -0.71 -12.87 5.03
N TYR A 133 -2.02 -12.95 4.79
CA TYR A 133 -2.98 -12.12 5.51
C TYR A 133 -2.96 -12.41 7.01
N ASP A 134 -3.12 -13.68 7.39
CA ASP A 134 -3.27 -14.05 8.80
C ASP A 134 -1.99 -13.86 9.62
N SER A 135 -0.84 -14.17 9.03
CA SER A 135 0.45 -14.22 9.74
C SER A 135 1.32 -12.99 9.54
N ILE A 136 1.14 -12.21 8.47
CA ILE A 136 1.96 -11.02 8.19
C ILE A 136 1.10 -9.75 8.20
N ASN A 137 0.11 -9.63 7.30
CA ASN A 137 -0.66 -8.39 7.16
C ASN A 137 -1.42 -8.04 8.44
N ASN A 138 -2.15 -9.01 8.99
CA ASN A 138 -2.85 -8.88 10.26
C ASN A 138 -1.94 -9.23 11.45
N GLY A 139 -0.93 -10.09 11.23
CA GLY A 139 0.05 -10.49 12.26
C GLY A 139 0.72 -9.31 12.95
N VAL A 140 1.21 -8.32 12.19
CA VAL A 140 1.84 -7.11 12.78
C VAL A 140 0.87 -6.31 13.66
N TYR A 141 -0.43 -6.30 13.35
CA TYR A 141 -1.44 -5.65 14.20
C TYR A 141 -1.73 -6.46 15.45
N LYS A 142 -1.82 -7.80 15.34
CA LYS A 142 -1.96 -8.68 16.51
C LYS A 142 -0.78 -8.52 17.46
N THR A 143 0.45 -8.41 16.94
CA THR A 143 1.65 -8.08 17.71
C THR A 143 1.54 -6.70 18.36
N GLY A 144 1.23 -5.67 17.58
CA GLY A 144 1.23 -4.28 18.03
C GLY A 144 0.16 -3.93 19.07
N PHE A 145 -1.01 -4.58 18.98
CA PHE A 145 -2.13 -4.38 19.88
C PHE A 145 -2.22 -5.41 21.02
N ALA A 146 -1.26 -6.32 21.13
CA ALA A 146 -1.24 -7.30 22.21
C ALA A 146 -1.25 -6.61 23.60
N GLU A 147 -2.21 -6.99 24.44
CA GLU A 147 -2.33 -6.48 25.82
C GLU A 147 -1.67 -7.41 26.85
N LYS A 148 -1.14 -8.55 26.40
CA LYS A 148 -0.45 -9.57 27.22
C LYS A 148 0.87 -9.96 26.56
N ALA A 149 1.89 -10.22 27.38
CA ALA A 149 3.23 -10.56 26.92
C ALA A 149 3.22 -11.85 26.09
N GLU A 150 2.48 -12.87 26.51
CA GLU A 150 2.42 -14.17 25.84
C GLU A 150 1.79 -14.07 24.44
N VAL A 151 0.79 -13.18 24.28
CA VAL A 151 0.17 -12.90 22.98
C VAL A 151 1.15 -12.17 22.07
N TYR A 152 1.84 -11.15 22.59
CA TYR A 152 2.89 -10.44 21.85
C TYR A 152 3.98 -11.41 21.38
N GLU A 153 4.50 -12.24 22.28
CA GLU A 153 5.56 -13.21 21.99
C GLU A 153 5.13 -14.23 20.93
N SER A 154 3.92 -14.78 21.03
CA SER A 154 3.40 -15.71 20.02
C SER A 154 3.28 -15.06 18.65
N GLU A 155 2.69 -13.86 18.58
CA GLU A 155 2.40 -13.19 17.31
C GLU A 155 3.65 -12.61 16.65
N VAL A 156 4.60 -12.07 17.42
CA VAL A 156 5.87 -11.58 16.86
C VAL A 156 6.69 -12.73 16.28
N ASN A 157 6.75 -13.88 16.97
CA ASN A 157 7.40 -15.08 16.41
C ASN A 157 6.71 -15.54 15.12
N ASN A 158 5.37 -15.58 15.11
CA ASN A 158 4.60 -15.94 13.91
C ASN A 158 4.89 -15.03 12.71
N VAL A 159 4.98 -13.71 12.93
CA VAL A 159 5.34 -12.74 11.88
C VAL A 159 6.72 -13.05 11.31
N PHE A 160 7.74 -13.22 12.15
CA PHE A 160 9.11 -13.45 11.68
C PHE A 160 9.27 -14.82 11.02
N GLU A 161 8.62 -15.87 11.51
CA GLU A 161 8.58 -17.19 10.85
C GLU A 161 8.03 -17.08 9.41
N HIS A 162 6.97 -16.31 9.21
CA HIS A 162 6.36 -16.15 7.89
C HIS A 162 7.14 -15.16 7.00
N LEU A 163 7.84 -14.18 7.57
CA LEU A 163 8.80 -13.38 6.81
C LEU A 163 9.98 -14.23 6.33
N ASP A 164 10.50 -15.15 7.15
CA ASP A 164 11.53 -16.10 6.73
C ASP A 164 11.05 -17.00 5.58
N LYS A 165 9.77 -17.40 5.61
CA LYS A 165 9.14 -18.15 4.51
C LYS A 165 9.08 -17.33 3.22
N VAL A 166 8.66 -16.06 3.28
CA VAL A 166 8.65 -15.15 2.11
C VAL A 166 10.07 -14.94 1.58
N GLU A 167 11.03 -14.70 2.46
CA GLU A 167 12.44 -14.50 2.10
C GLU A 167 13.00 -15.73 1.38
N LYS A 168 12.65 -16.93 1.85
CA LYS A 168 13.03 -18.17 1.17
C LYS A 168 12.41 -18.28 -0.23
N ILE A 169 11.13 -17.96 -0.39
CA ILE A 169 10.45 -17.98 -1.69
C ILE A 169 11.16 -17.04 -2.68
N LEU A 170 11.44 -15.81 -2.26
CA LEU A 170 12.13 -14.82 -3.08
C LEU A 170 13.60 -15.21 -3.33
N SER A 171 14.32 -15.76 -2.36
CA SER A 171 15.69 -16.25 -2.55
C SER A 171 15.77 -17.37 -3.61
N ASP A 172 14.87 -18.35 -3.51
CA ASP A 172 14.79 -19.47 -4.44
C ASP A 172 14.40 -18.97 -5.85
N LYS A 173 13.50 -17.97 -5.92
CA LYS A 173 13.11 -17.30 -7.16
C LYS A 173 14.29 -16.54 -7.79
N TYR A 174 15.01 -15.72 -7.02
CA TYR A 174 16.16 -14.96 -7.49
C TYR A 174 17.24 -15.89 -8.05
N SER A 175 17.51 -16.99 -7.36
CA SER A 175 18.49 -18.00 -7.78
C SER A 175 18.12 -18.62 -9.14
N LYS A 176 16.85 -18.95 -9.36
CA LYS A 176 16.35 -19.46 -10.65
C LYS A 176 16.48 -18.42 -11.77
N LEU A 177 16.10 -17.17 -11.51
CA LEU A 177 16.20 -16.09 -12.50
C LEU A 177 17.65 -15.77 -12.85
N LYS A 178 18.54 -15.75 -11.85
CA LYS A 178 19.98 -15.60 -12.05
C LYS A 178 20.55 -16.73 -12.92
N ALA A 179 20.11 -17.97 -12.72
CA ALA A 179 20.51 -19.09 -13.58
C ALA A 179 19.94 -18.99 -15.01
N LYS A 180 18.72 -18.46 -15.16
CA LYS A 180 18.05 -18.27 -16.46
C LYS A 180 18.68 -17.15 -17.30
N TYR A 181 19.01 -16.02 -16.69
CA TYR A 181 19.42 -14.80 -17.40
C TYR A 181 20.90 -14.43 -17.25
N GLY A 182 21.59 -15.02 -16.27
CA GLY A 182 22.91 -14.55 -15.84
C GLY A 182 22.82 -13.35 -14.90
N GLU A 183 23.82 -13.20 -14.03
CA GLU A 183 23.84 -12.15 -12.99
C GLU A 183 23.90 -10.72 -13.56
N GLU A 184 24.48 -10.59 -14.74
CA GLU A 184 24.70 -9.32 -15.43
C GLU A 184 23.37 -8.68 -15.90
N ASP A 185 22.35 -9.50 -16.22
CA ASP A 185 21.06 -9.03 -16.75
C ASP A 185 20.05 -8.75 -15.61
N ARG A 186 20.44 -7.83 -14.72
CA ARG A 186 19.63 -7.45 -13.54
C ARG A 186 18.22 -6.98 -13.91
N GLN A 187 18.06 -6.33 -15.07
CA GLN A 187 16.75 -5.82 -15.51
C GLN A 187 15.77 -6.96 -15.80
N LYS A 188 16.20 -8.02 -16.51
CA LYS A 188 15.34 -9.20 -16.72
C LYS A 188 15.05 -9.96 -15.44
N ILE A 189 16.04 -10.06 -14.53
CA ILE A 189 15.80 -10.65 -13.22
C ILE A 189 14.69 -9.87 -12.49
N LEU A 190 14.83 -8.55 -12.35
CA LEU A 190 13.85 -7.72 -11.65
C LEU A 190 12.48 -7.68 -12.34
N GLY A 191 12.43 -7.82 -13.67
CA GLY A 191 11.20 -7.89 -14.46
C GLY A 191 10.34 -9.14 -14.22
N GLU A 192 10.91 -10.21 -13.65
CA GLU A 192 10.17 -11.45 -13.31
C GLU A 192 10.24 -11.77 -11.80
N PHE A 193 10.79 -10.86 -10.99
CA PHE A 193 11.08 -11.07 -9.57
C PHE A 193 9.88 -10.74 -8.68
N PHE A 194 8.91 -11.65 -8.67
CA PHE A 194 7.66 -11.56 -7.91
C PHE A 194 7.44 -12.76 -6.99
N THR A 195 6.49 -12.63 -6.06
CA THR A 195 6.17 -13.62 -5.02
C THR A 195 5.51 -14.87 -5.60
N VAL A 196 4.63 -14.72 -6.59
CA VAL A 196 3.88 -15.81 -7.25
C VAL A 196 3.98 -15.68 -8.77
N GLY A 197 4.45 -16.73 -9.43
CA GLY A 197 4.67 -16.72 -10.88
C GLY A 197 5.81 -15.79 -11.32
N ASP A 198 5.86 -15.48 -12.61
CA ASP A 198 6.89 -14.65 -13.27
C ASP A 198 6.38 -13.24 -13.63
N GLN A 199 5.23 -12.83 -13.09
CA GLN A 199 4.60 -11.53 -13.32
C GLN A 199 4.06 -10.94 -12.02
N LEU A 200 3.76 -9.63 -12.03
CA LEU A 200 3.12 -8.97 -10.90
C LEU A 200 1.71 -9.56 -10.69
N THR A 201 1.39 -9.89 -9.44
CA THR A 201 0.05 -10.37 -9.06
C THR A 201 -0.50 -9.61 -7.86
N GLU A 202 -1.77 -9.83 -7.52
CA GLU A 202 -2.33 -9.25 -6.30
C GLU A 202 -1.63 -9.74 -5.02
N ALA A 203 -0.93 -10.89 -5.07
CA ALA A 203 -0.15 -11.39 -3.95
C ALA A 203 0.99 -10.42 -3.59
N ASP A 204 1.67 -9.89 -4.60
CA ASP A 204 2.69 -8.88 -4.43
C ASP A 204 2.11 -7.58 -3.87
N ILE A 205 0.97 -7.13 -4.42
CA ILE A 205 0.30 -5.90 -3.98
C ILE A 205 -0.08 -6.00 -2.50
N ARG A 206 -0.71 -7.10 -2.09
CA ARG A 206 -1.16 -7.31 -0.71
C ARG A 206 0.02 -7.38 0.26
N LEU A 207 1.09 -8.10 -0.09
CA LEU A 207 2.30 -8.14 0.73
C LEU A 207 2.98 -6.77 0.81
N TYR A 208 3.05 -6.04 -0.31
CA TYR A 208 3.78 -4.77 -0.43
C TYR A 208 3.30 -3.77 0.60
N THR A 209 1.97 -3.65 0.73
CA THR A 209 1.36 -2.68 1.65
C THR A 209 1.80 -2.87 3.11
N THR A 210 2.14 -4.09 3.53
CA THR A 210 2.72 -4.36 4.84
C THR A 210 4.22 -4.14 4.85
N VAL A 211 4.96 -4.70 3.89
CA VAL A 211 6.44 -4.63 3.88
C VAL A 211 6.94 -3.19 3.79
N ILE A 212 6.33 -2.34 2.97
CA ILE A 212 6.74 -0.93 2.82
C ILE A 212 6.55 -0.11 4.11
N ARG A 213 5.63 -0.55 5.00
CA ARG A 213 5.35 0.06 6.32
C ARG A 213 6.16 -0.57 7.45
N PHE A 214 6.86 -1.67 7.19
CA PHE A 214 7.51 -2.46 8.23
C PHE A 214 8.62 -1.67 8.92
N ASP A 215 9.62 -1.21 8.18
CA ASP A 215 10.73 -0.45 8.75
C ASP A 215 10.31 0.93 9.28
N PRO A 216 9.47 1.72 8.56
CA PRO A 216 9.07 3.05 9.04
C PRO A 216 8.16 3.06 10.26
N VAL A 217 7.42 1.98 10.50
CA VAL A 217 6.40 1.91 11.56
C VAL A 217 6.52 0.64 12.38
N TYR A 218 6.30 -0.54 11.79
CA TYR A 218 6.03 -1.75 12.57
C TYR A 218 7.18 -2.20 13.46
N VAL A 219 8.44 -1.97 13.03
CA VAL A 219 9.62 -2.26 13.84
C VAL A 219 9.55 -1.57 15.20
N GLN A 220 9.29 -0.26 15.23
CA GLN A 220 9.29 0.49 16.49
C GLN A 220 7.90 0.54 17.14
N HIS A 221 6.86 0.90 16.37
CA HIS A 221 5.53 1.19 16.89
C HIS A 221 4.81 -0.10 17.32
N PHE A 222 4.94 -1.16 16.54
CA PHE A 222 4.36 -2.48 16.85
C PHE A 222 5.35 -3.46 17.48
N LYS A 223 6.60 -3.04 17.72
CA LYS A 223 7.66 -3.86 18.34
C LYS A 223 7.99 -5.12 17.53
N CYS A 224 7.75 -5.13 16.21
CA CYS A 224 8.18 -6.21 15.33
C CYS A 224 9.69 -6.06 15.04
N ASN A 225 10.55 -6.30 16.03
CA ASN A 225 11.92 -5.77 16.05
C ASN A 225 13.05 -6.80 16.21
N PHE A 226 12.82 -8.08 15.91
CA PHE A 226 13.93 -9.06 15.83
C PHE A 226 14.95 -8.66 14.76
N THR A 227 14.46 -8.13 13.63
CA THR A 227 15.25 -7.44 12.62
C THR A 227 14.35 -6.50 11.81
N SER A 228 14.95 -5.67 10.95
CA SER A 228 14.22 -4.85 9.97
C SER A 228 14.29 -5.49 8.59
N ILE A 229 13.38 -5.15 7.68
CA ILE A 229 13.41 -5.62 6.29
C ILE A 229 14.75 -5.23 5.64
N ARG A 230 15.19 -3.97 5.78
CA ARG A 230 16.44 -3.48 5.18
C ARG A 230 17.73 -4.11 5.69
N ALA A 231 17.69 -4.84 6.81
CA ALA A 231 18.87 -5.43 7.45
C ALA A 231 18.83 -6.96 7.49
N GLY A 232 17.66 -7.56 7.71
CA GLY A 232 17.50 -9.00 7.88
C GLY A 232 17.05 -9.77 6.65
N TYR A 233 16.42 -9.10 5.69
CA TYR A 233 15.73 -9.76 4.58
C TYR A 233 16.19 -9.22 3.22
N PRO A 234 17.38 -9.62 2.74
CA PRO A 234 17.96 -9.07 1.51
C PRO A 234 17.05 -9.24 0.27
N PHE A 235 16.32 -10.35 0.14
CA PHE A 235 15.48 -10.61 -1.02
C PHE A 235 14.12 -9.92 -0.93
N ILE A 236 13.47 -9.88 0.25
CA ILE A 236 12.29 -9.02 0.47
C ILE A 236 12.66 -7.55 0.27
N HIS A 237 13.81 -7.10 0.78
CA HIS A 237 14.27 -5.73 0.62
C HIS A 237 14.62 -5.38 -0.83
N LEU A 238 15.13 -6.33 -1.62
CA LEU A 238 15.28 -6.14 -3.06
C LEU A 238 13.92 -6.07 -3.76
N TRP A 239 13.01 -6.97 -3.44
CA TRP A 239 11.67 -7.04 -4.02
C TRP A 239 10.84 -5.77 -3.75
N VAL A 240 10.79 -5.30 -2.50
CA VAL A 240 10.00 -4.09 -2.17
C VAL A 240 10.58 -2.83 -2.82
N ARG A 241 11.92 -2.75 -2.94
CA ARG A 241 12.59 -1.65 -3.68
C ARG A 241 12.34 -1.74 -5.18
N ASN A 242 12.29 -2.95 -5.74
CA ASN A 242 11.96 -3.15 -7.15
C ASN A 242 10.55 -2.61 -7.43
N LEU A 243 9.55 -3.02 -6.63
CA LEU A 243 8.19 -2.52 -6.75
C LEU A 243 8.13 -0.99 -6.56
N TYR A 244 8.73 -0.47 -5.49
CA TYR A 244 8.68 0.97 -5.20
C TYR A 244 9.37 1.83 -6.27
N TRP A 245 10.52 1.43 -6.82
CA TRP A 245 11.30 2.30 -7.71
C TRP A 245 11.02 2.09 -9.20
N ASN A 246 10.62 0.89 -9.63
CA ASN A 246 10.40 0.57 -11.04
C ASN A 246 8.93 0.58 -11.45
N TYR A 247 7.98 0.68 -10.50
CA TYR A 247 6.55 0.71 -10.79
C TYR A 247 5.91 1.95 -10.16
N ASP A 248 5.59 2.92 -11.02
CA ASP A 248 5.02 4.21 -10.64
C ASP A 248 3.79 4.11 -9.73
N ALA A 249 2.92 3.12 -9.97
CA ALA A 249 1.74 2.88 -9.14
C ALA A 249 2.08 2.63 -7.66
N PHE A 250 3.17 1.92 -7.37
CA PHE A 250 3.61 1.66 -6.00
C PHE A 250 4.28 2.90 -5.38
N ARG A 251 5.19 3.53 -6.15
CA ARG A 251 5.90 4.73 -5.70
C ARG A 251 4.93 5.83 -5.33
N TYR A 252 4.06 6.17 -6.26
CA TYR A 252 3.28 7.37 -6.13
C TYR A 252 2.17 7.19 -5.09
N THR A 253 1.68 5.97 -4.86
CA THR A 253 0.66 5.70 -3.81
C THR A 253 1.23 5.44 -2.41
N THR A 254 2.54 5.68 -2.21
CA THR A 254 3.20 5.49 -0.91
C THR A 254 3.59 6.84 -0.30
N ASP A 255 2.76 7.36 0.60
CA ASP A 255 3.06 8.56 1.40
C ASP A 255 3.57 8.16 2.79
N PHE A 256 4.87 8.33 3.04
CA PHE A 256 5.49 7.96 4.32
C PHE A 256 5.08 8.89 5.48
N ASP A 257 4.74 10.14 5.22
CA ASP A 257 4.28 11.06 6.26
C ASP A 257 2.89 10.62 6.74
N HIS A 258 1.96 10.33 5.82
CA HIS A 258 0.64 9.78 6.14
C HIS A 258 0.74 8.49 6.93
N ILE A 259 1.59 7.57 6.46
CA ILE A 259 1.85 6.30 7.16
C ILE A 259 2.30 6.59 8.60
N LYS A 260 3.39 7.33 8.80
CA LYS A 260 3.98 7.50 10.13
C LYS A 260 3.07 8.28 11.07
N LEU A 261 2.45 9.36 10.59
CA LEU A 261 1.53 10.19 11.38
C LEU A 261 0.29 9.38 11.79
N HIS A 262 -0.31 8.61 10.87
CA HIS A 262 -1.49 7.81 11.18
C HIS A 262 -1.22 6.84 12.32
N TYR A 263 -0.20 5.99 12.22
CA TYR A 263 0.07 4.97 13.24
C TYR A 263 0.44 5.59 14.59
N THR A 264 1.32 6.58 14.58
CA THR A 264 1.91 7.09 15.83
C THR A 264 0.97 8.03 16.58
N ARG A 265 0.07 8.74 15.89
CA ARG A 265 -0.84 9.71 16.51
C ARG A 265 -2.23 9.17 16.79
N SER A 266 -2.70 8.19 16.01
CA SER A 266 -4.03 7.60 16.19
C SER A 266 -4.06 6.53 17.29
N HIS A 267 -2.95 5.81 17.49
CA HIS A 267 -2.88 4.71 18.46
C HIS A 267 -2.38 5.17 19.84
N THR A 268 -3.12 6.05 20.49
CA THR A 268 -2.74 6.63 21.80
C THR A 268 -2.56 5.59 22.92
N ARG A 269 -3.17 4.40 22.79
CA ARG A 269 -2.95 3.27 23.71
C ARG A 269 -1.53 2.69 23.60
N ILE A 270 -0.93 2.75 22.42
CA ILE A 270 0.44 2.26 22.15
C ILE A 270 1.45 3.39 22.34
N ASN A 271 1.12 4.59 21.85
CA ASN A 271 1.97 5.78 21.89
C ASN A 271 1.23 6.97 22.53
N PRO A 272 1.15 7.06 23.88
CA PRO A 272 0.32 8.04 24.57
C PRO A 272 0.63 9.51 24.26
N LEU A 273 1.89 9.81 23.97
CA LEU A 273 2.32 11.18 23.65
C LEU A 273 2.16 11.53 22.17
N GLY A 274 1.82 10.56 21.32
CA GLY A 274 1.63 10.78 19.89
C GLY A 274 2.90 11.23 19.15
N ILE A 275 4.09 11.01 19.71
CA ILE A 275 5.35 11.42 19.10
C ILE A 275 5.64 10.52 17.90
N THR A 276 5.81 11.12 16.73
CA THR A 276 6.17 10.41 15.49
C THR A 276 7.70 10.30 15.36
N PRO A 277 8.29 9.09 15.37
CA PRO A 277 9.73 8.94 15.16
C PRO A 277 10.15 9.41 13.76
N LEU A 278 11.26 10.14 13.67
CA LEU A 278 11.80 10.60 12.39
C LEU A 278 12.46 9.47 11.59
N GLY A 279 12.97 8.45 12.27
CA GLY A 279 13.63 7.30 11.66
C GLY A 279 12.67 6.24 11.15
N PRO A 280 13.20 5.19 10.51
CA PRO A 280 14.56 5.11 9.99
C PRO A 280 14.72 6.00 8.75
N LYS A 281 15.93 6.55 8.52
CA LYS A 281 16.23 7.35 7.32
C LYS A 281 17.21 6.61 6.39
N PRO A 282 16.99 6.63 5.06
CA PRO A 282 15.76 7.07 4.38
C PRO A 282 14.58 6.14 4.70
N ASP A 283 13.34 6.58 4.46
CA ASP A 283 12.15 5.74 4.71
C ASP A 283 12.16 4.47 3.83
N ILE A 284 12.60 4.59 2.57
CA ILE A 284 12.97 3.48 1.67
C ILE A 284 14.36 3.74 1.03
N ARG A 285 15.22 2.72 0.95
CA ARG A 285 16.56 2.87 0.36
C ARG A 285 16.47 2.90 -1.19
N PRO A 286 17.41 3.58 -1.88
CA PRO A 286 17.54 3.48 -3.34
C PRO A 286 17.69 2.01 -3.80
N LEU A 287 17.24 1.70 -5.03
CA LEU A 287 17.31 0.36 -5.63
C LEU A 287 18.74 -0.16 -5.85
#